data_AF-A0A3N6WLR5-F1
#
_entry.id   AF-A0A3N6WLR5-F1
#
_cell.length_a   1.000
_cell.length_b   1.000
_cell.length_c   1.000
_cell.angle_alpha   90.00
_cell.angle_beta   90.00
_cell.angle_gamma   90.00
#
_symmetry.space_group_name_H-M   'P 1'
#
loop_
_entity.id
_entity.type
_entity.pdbx_description
1 polymer ?
#
loop_
_entity_poly.entity_id
_entity_poly.type
_entity_poly.pdbx_seq_one_letter_code
_entity_poly.pdbx_strand_id
1 'polypeptide(L)'
;MTPTTIRYAQGTAHPSSTVLRAATMPRVWVSRAAGVRTTRERSCAGRSTLSAGPASVPTMDDTAWRSILVHYLERAHRSVLGAVEGVGEYDLRRPLTPTGTNLLGVLKHLATVEHGYLVQLPGRTSDVDALITWNDDASMAANAEMWVERSMSSGEVIALFTSVGTASRATLEELPLDTPVTVPWWRAESRDTTLGLLAVHVIAETAQHAGHLEILREQLDGRTATPDDEARDEDWWNGYVAKIASEAEHFA
;
A
#
# COMPACT_ATOMS: atom_id res chain seq x y z
N MET A 1 39.35 -13.87 41.28
CA MET A 1 38.31 -13.52 40.29
C MET A 1 38.38 -12.03 40.04
N THR A 2 39.03 -11.63 38.96
CA THR A 2 39.20 -10.24 38.50
C THR A 2 38.04 -9.87 37.56
N PRO A 3 37.42 -8.69 37.69
CA PRO A 3 36.40 -8.25 36.73
C PRO A 3 37.04 -7.52 35.56
N THR A 4 36.85 -8.03 34.35
CA THR A 4 37.24 -7.37 33.09
C THR A 4 36.21 -6.30 32.76
N THR A 5 36.64 -5.04 32.78
CA THR A 5 35.84 -3.88 32.35
C THR A 5 36.05 -3.65 30.85
N ILE A 6 34.99 -3.71 30.05
CA ILE A 6 35.02 -3.39 28.62
C ILE A 6 34.92 -1.87 28.46
N ARG A 7 35.95 -1.23 27.89
CA ARG A 7 35.94 0.19 27.52
C ARG A 7 35.40 0.37 26.10
N TYR A 8 34.46 1.29 25.94
CA TYR A 8 33.98 1.78 24.65
C TYR A 8 35.08 2.57 23.92
N ALA A 9 35.28 2.29 22.64
CA ALA A 9 36.15 3.04 21.74
C ALA A 9 35.43 4.28 21.20
N GLN A 10 36.08 5.43 21.28
CA GLN A 10 35.63 6.71 20.75
C GLN A 10 35.78 6.75 19.23
N GLY A 11 34.69 7.06 18.52
CA GLY A 11 34.70 7.32 17.09
C GLY A 11 35.18 8.75 16.79
N THR A 12 36.18 8.86 15.92
CA THR A 12 36.71 10.11 15.38
C THR A 12 35.84 10.64 14.24
N ALA A 13 35.40 11.90 14.35
CA ALA A 13 34.66 12.62 13.33
C ALA A 13 35.57 13.18 12.22
N HIS A 14 35.15 13.04 10.96
CA HIS A 14 35.71 13.75 9.80
C HIS A 14 34.89 15.01 9.49
N PRO A 15 35.51 16.18 9.21
CA PRO A 15 34.80 17.32 8.66
C PRO A 15 35.06 17.46 7.15
N SER A 16 34.01 17.55 6.36
CA SER A 16 34.08 18.04 4.97
C SER A 16 33.11 19.19 4.80
N SER A 17 33.64 20.40 4.83
CA SER A 17 32.96 21.64 4.48
C SER A 17 33.11 21.90 2.98
N THR A 18 31.99 21.96 2.25
CA THR A 18 31.96 22.54 0.90
C THR A 18 30.95 23.67 0.88
N VAL A 19 31.46 24.89 0.75
CA VAL A 19 30.70 26.11 0.50
C VAL A 19 30.46 26.22 -1.00
N LEU A 20 29.19 26.23 -1.43
CA LEU A 20 28.81 26.53 -2.81
C LEU A 20 28.07 27.87 -2.89
N ARG A 21 28.58 28.69 -3.81
CA ARG A 21 28.24 30.09 -4.07
C ARG A 21 26.83 30.25 -4.63
N ALA A 22 26.18 31.35 -4.27
CA ALA A 22 24.98 31.86 -4.93
C ALA A 22 25.25 32.17 -6.41
N ALA A 23 24.41 31.64 -7.30
CA ALA A 23 24.37 31.99 -8.71
C ALA A 23 23.01 32.62 -9.05
N THR A 24 23.11 33.74 -9.75
CA THR A 24 22.10 34.74 -10.08
C THR A 24 21.08 34.22 -11.12
N MET A 25 19.78 34.48 -10.92
CA MET A 25 18.72 34.19 -11.89
C MET A 25 18.81 35.09 -13.14
N PRO A 26 18.55 34.57 -14.37
CA PRO A 26 18.32 35.42 -15.53
C PRO A 26 16.86 35.89 -15.61
N ARG A 27 16.72 37.14 -16.04
CA ARG A 27 15.48 37.90 -16.19
C ARG A 27 14.59 37.40 -17.33
N VAL A 28 13.29 37.41 -17.02
CA VAL A 28 12.13 37.21 -17.90
C VAL A 28 12.14 38.17 -19.09
N TRP A 29 11.89 37.65 -20.29
CA TRP A 29 11.47 38.43 -21.46
C TRP A 29 9.96 38.30 -21.66
N VAL A 30 9.25 39.42 -21.56
CA VAL A 30 7.84 39.56 -21.89
C VAL A 30 7.74 40.11 -23.31
N SER A 31 7.13 39.37 -24.23
CA SER A 31 6.65 39.92 -25.50
C SER A 31 5.13 40.02 -25.47
N ARG A 32 4.64 41.27 -25.54
CA ARG A 32 3.24 41.61 -25.78
C ARG A 32 2.93 41.44 -27.28
N ALA A 33 1.79 40.81 -27.58
CA ALA A 33 1.08 41.05 -28.83
C ALA A 33 -0.41 41.27 -28.50
N ALA A 34 -0.90 42.46 -28.85
CA ALA A 34 -2.29 42.86 -28.74
C ALA A 34 -3.06 42.40 -29.99
N GLY A 35 -4.29 41.91 -29.80
CA GLY A 35 -5.20 41.56 -30.87
C GLY A 35 -6.62 41.43 -30.35
N VAL A 36 -7.36 42.54 -30.37
CA VAL A 36 -8.78 42.62 -30.02
C VAL A 36 -9.60 41.79 -30.99
N ARG A 37 -10.43 40.87 -30.48
CA ARG A 37 -11.53 40.24 -31.22
C ARG A 37 -12.83 40.46 -30.46
N THR A 38 -13.72 41.20 -31.09
CA THR A 38 -15.08 41.49 -30.65
C THR A 38 -15.92 40.21 -30.59
N THR A 39 -16.50 39.90 -29.44
CA THR A 39 -17.45 38.80 -29.26
C THR A 39 -18.84 39.22 -29.77
N ARG A 40 -19.40 38.41 -30.67
CA ARG A 40 -20.79 38.50 -31.12
C ARG A 40 -21.62 37.66 -30.15
N GLU A 41 -22.51 38.28 -29.40
CA GLU A 41 -23.46 37.59 -28.52
C GLU A 41 -24.37 36.68 -29.35
N ARG A 42 -24.32 35.37 -29.09
CA ARG A 42 -25.36 34.44 -29.52
C ARG A 42 -26.33 34.28 -28.34
N SER A 43 -27.53 34.82 -28.51
CA SER A 43 -28.66 34.54 -27.63
C SER A 43 -29.00 33.05 -27.71
N CYS A 44 -28.81 32.32 -26.62
CA CYS A 44 -29.39 31.01 -26.39
C CYS A 44 -30.57 31.18 -25.44
N ALA A 45 -31.73 31.53 -25.99
CA ALA A 45 -32.99 31.43 -25.27
C ALA A 45 -33.43 29.96 -25.22
N GLY A 46 -33.78 29.48 -24.03
CA GLY A 46 -34.54 28.24 -23.83
C GLY A 46 -33.75 27.02 -23.38
N ARG A 47 -33.22 27.03 -22.15
CA ARG A 47 -32.95 25.79 -21.42
C ARG A 47 -33.75 25.83 -20.14
N SER A 48 -34.79 25.01 -20.06
CA SER A 48 -35.59 24.81 -18.86
C SER A 48 -34.64 24.37 -17.73
N THR A 49 -34.49 25.22 -16.72
CA THR A 49 -33.75 24.89 -15.51
C THR A 49 -34.59 23.92 -14.69
N LEU A 50 -34.49 22.63 -14.99
CA LEU A 50 -34.78 21.62 -13.99
C LEU A 50 -33.72 21.80 -12.90
N SER A 51 -34.11 22.46 -11.81
CA SER A 51 -33.35 22.47 -10.57
C SER A 51 -33.30 21.03 -10.07
N ALA A 52 -32.27 20.27 -10.49
CA ALA A 52 -31.90 19.06 -9.79
C ALA A 52 -31.54 19.48 -8.36
N GLY A 53 -32.43 19.20 -7.40
CA GLY A 53 -32.09 19.31 -5.99
C GLY A 53 -30.81 18.51 -5.72
N PRO A 54 -30.02 18.88 -4.69
CA PRO A 54 -28.80 18.14 -4.39
C PRO A 54 -29.17 16.66 -4.27
N ALA A 55 -28.53 15.81 -5.08
CA ALA A 55 -28.73 14.37 -5.02
C ALA A 55 -28.54 13.95 -3.56
N SER A 56 -29.59 13.43 -2.94
CA SER A 56 -29.51 12.98 -1.55
C SER A 56 -28.48 11.86 -1.50
N VAL A 57 -27.35 12.11 -0.84
CA VAL A 57 -26.36 11.07 -0.56
C VAL A 57 -27.07 10.00 0.26
N PRO A 58 -27.12 8.73 -0.18
CA PRO A 58 -27.72 7.66 0.60
C PRO A 58 -27.04 7.58 1.96
N THR A 59 -27.82 7.56 3.04
CA THR A 59 -27.31 7.20 4.36
C THR A 59 -26.90 5.73 4.34
N MET A 60 -25.67 5.43 4.73
CA MET A 60 -25.17 4.06 4.74
C MET A 60 -25.39 3.45 6.12
N ASP A 61 -26.18 2.37 6.17
CA ASP A 61 -26.32 1.54 7.36
C ASP A 61 -25.15 0.56 7.49
N ASP A 62 -25.10 -0.17 8.61
CA ASP A 62 -24.04 -1.14 8.89
C ASP A 62 -23.92 -2.23 7.82
N THR A 63 -25.02 -2.63 7.19
CA THR A 63 -25.01 -3.65 6.13
C THR A 63 -24.33 -3.11 4.88
N ALA A 64 -24.64 -1.87 4.48
CA ALA A 64 -24.00 -1.18 3.38
C ALA A 64 -22.50 -0.96 3.67
N TRP A 65 -22.15 -0.47 4.87
CA TRP A 65 -20.75 -0.28 5.26
C TRP A 65 -19.96 -1.59 5.25
N ARG A 66 -20.53 -2.67 5.80
CA ARG A 66 -19.90 -3.99 5.79
C ARG A 66 -19.66 -4.48 4.37
N SER A 67 -20.65 -4.37 3.50
CA SER A 67 -20.52 -4.79 2.10
C SER A 67 -19.39 -4.02 1.39
N ILE A 68 -19.25 -2.73 1.67
CA ILE A 68 -18.16 -1.89 1.14
C ILE A 68 -16.80 -2.34 1.67
N LEU A 69 -16.66 -2.54 2.98
CA LEU A 69 -15.41 -2.97 3.60
C LEU A 69 -14.95 -4.31 3.04
N VAL A 70 -15.85 -5.29 2.98
CA VAL A 70 -15.56 -6.62 2.39
C VAL A 70 -15.16 -6.47 0.93
N HIS A 71 -15.88 -5.67 0.13
CA HIS A 71 -15.55 -5.45 -1.28
C HIS A 71 -14.12 -4.91 -1.47
N TYR A 72 -13.73 -3.90 -0.70
CA TYR A 72 -12.40 -3.29 -0.80
C TYR A 72 -11.29 -4.20 -0.29
N LEU A 73 -11.54 -4.97 0.78
CA LEU A 73 -10.60 -5.97 1.27
C LEU A 73 -10.34 -7.05 0.21
N GLU A 74 -11.41 -7.62 -0.37
CA GLU A 74 -11.27 -8.62 -1.43
C GLU A 74 -10.61 -8.07 -2.70
N ARG A 75 -10.86 -6.79 -3.03
CA ARG A 75 -10.14 -6.13 -4.13
C ARG A 75 -8.65 -6.08 -3.84
N ALA A 76 -8.26 -5.68 -2.63
CA ALA A 76 -6.86 -5.64 -2.24
C ALA A 76 -6.22 -7.05 -2.25
N HIS A 77 -6.94 -8.07 -1.77
CA HIS A 77 -6.49 -9.48 -1.85
C HIS A 77 -6.23 -9.93 -3.28
N ARG A 78 -7.14 -9.61 -4.22
CA ARG A 78 -6.96 -9.95 -5.64
C ARG A 78 -5.72 -9.29 -6.23
N SER A 79 -5.45 -8.02 -5.92
CA SER A 79 -4.22 -7.34 -6.37
C SER A 79 -2.96 -8.02 -5.82
N VAL A 80 -2.94 -8.32 -4.52
CA VAL A 80 -1.82 -9.02 -3.85
C VAL A 80 -1.57 -10.40 -4.49
N LEU A 81 -2.63 -11.19 -4.69
CA LEU A 81 -2.52 -12.52 -5.29
C LEU A 81 -2.10 -12.46 -6.77
N GLY A 82 -2.63 -11.49 -7.53
CA GLY A 82 -2.23 -11.28 -8.92
C GLY A 82 -0.74 -10.94 -9.07
N ALA A 83 -0.18 -10.16 -8.13
CA ALA A 83 1.23 -9.80 -8.16
C ALA A 83 2.17 -11.01 -7.95
N VAL A 84 1.74 -12.03 -7.19
CA VAL A 84 2.55 -13.24 -6.93
C VAL A 84 2.27 -14.39 -7.89
N GLU A 85 1.19 -14.31 -8.67
CA GLU A 85 0.75 -15.39 -9.55
C GLU A 85 1.77 -15.68 -10.66
N GLY A 86 2.15 -16.95 -10.79
CA GLY A 86 3.07 -17.43 -11.83
C GLY A 86 4.53 -17.01 -11.67
N VAL A 87 4.91 -16.36 -10.56
CA VAL A 87 6.31 -16.01 -10.28
C VAL A 87 7.06 -17.25 -9.78
N GLY A 88 8.29 -17.45 -10.25
CA GLY A 88 9.15 -18.54 -9.80
C GLY A 88 9.57 -18.41 -8.33
N GLU A 89 9.78 -19.54 -7.66
CA GLU A 89 10.12 -19.62 -6.22
C GLU A 89 11.29 -18.71 -5.81
N TYR A 90 12.31 -18.60 -6.67
CA TYR A 90 13.48 -17.76 -6.41
C TYR A 90 13.12 -16.26 -6.40
N ASP A 91 12.38 -15.79 -7.42
CA ASP A 91 12.01 -14.39 -7.55
C ASP A 91 10.97 -13.96 -6.50
N LEU A 92 10.12 -14.89 -6.05
CA LEU A 92 9.21 -14.64 -4.93
C LEU A 92 9.96 -14.31 -3.63
N ARG A 93 11.14 -14.91 -3.41
CA ARG A 93 11.85 -14.86 -2.12
C ARG A 93 13.01 -13.89 -2.07
N ARG A 94 13.67 -13.66 -3.20
CA ARG A 94 14.89 -12.85 -3.19
C ARG A 94 14.56 -11.39 -2.88
N PRO A 95 15.47 -10.66 -2.22
CA PRO A 95 15.41 -9.21 -2.15
C PRO A 95 15.29 -8.57 -3.53
N LEU A 96 14.32 -7.67 -3.70
CA LEU A 96 14.13 -6.84 -4.90
C LEU A 96 14.40 -5.35 -4.62
N THR A 97 14.64 -5.00 -3.35
CA THR A 97 15.05 -3.66 -2.93
C THR A 97 16.28 -3.71 -2.02
N PRO A 98 17.02 -2.59 -1.85
CA PRO A 98 18.14 -2.51 -0.90
C PRO A 98 17.77 -2.81 0.56
N THR A 99 16.49 -2.67 0.93
CA THR A 99 15.98 -2.95 2.28
C THR A 99 15.49 -4.40 2.46
N GLY A 100 15.63 -5.25 1.44
CA GLY A 100 15.26 -6.67 1.55
C GLY A 100 13.80 -6.99 1.18
N THR A 101 13.02 -6.01 0.69
CA THR A 101 11.62 -6.24 0.33
C THR A 101 11.53 -7.29 -0.78
N ASN A 102 10.67 -8.27 -0.58
CA ASN A 102 10.46 -9.42 -1.47
C ASN A 102 8.96 -9.76 -1.48
N LEU A 103 8.50 -10.41 -2.56
CA LEU A 103 7.07 -10.65 -2.79
C LEU A 103 6.46 -11.56 -1.72
N LEU A 104 7.14 -12.67 -1.42
CA LEU A 104 6.60 -13.71 -0.53
C LEU A 104 6.58 -13.28 0.93
N GLY A 105 7.57 -12.51 1.36
CA GLY A 105 7.64 -11.90 2.68
C GLY A 105 6.53 -10.90 2.90
N VAL A 106 6.25 -10.02 1.92
CA VAL A 106 5.11 -9.09 2.04
C VAL A 106 3.78 -9.85 2.07
N LEU A 107 3.63 -10.93 1.30
CA LEU A 107 2.42 -11.78 1.37
C LEU A 107 2.22 -12.41 2.76
N LYS A 108 3.30 -12.95 3.34
CA LYS A 108 3.27 -13.50 4.71
C LYS A 108 2.91 -12.42 5.72
N HIS A 109 3.55 -11.25 5.65
CA HIS A 109 3.26 -10.11 6.51
C HIS A 109 1.78 -9.72 6.46
N LEU A 110 1.19 -9.59 5.26
CA LEU A 110 -0.22 -9.26 5.12
C LEU A 110 -1.15 -10.33 5.73
N ALA A 111 -0.82 -11.61 5.57
CA ALA A 111 -1.58 -12.68 6.22
C ALA A 111 -1.49 -12.58 7.76
N THR A 112 -0.30 -12.32 8.28
CA THR A 112 -0.03 -12.18 9.73
C THR A 112 -0.77 -10.98 10.33
N VAL A 113 -0.73 -9.82 9.66
CA VAL A 113 -1.46 -8.59 10.05
C VAL A 113 -2.96 -8.80 10.04
N GLU A 114 -3.50 -9.29 8.93
CA GLU A 114 -4.95 -9.43 8.78
C GLU A 114 -5.52 -10.42 9.79
N HIS A 115 -4.80 -11.51 10.06
CA HIS A 115 -5.16 -12.47 11.09
C HIS A 115 -5.16 -11.86 12.48
N GLY A 116 -4.10 -11.13 12.85
CA GLY A 116 -4.02 -10.45 14.13
C GLY A 116 -5.19 -9.48 14.34
N TYR A 117 -5.42 -8.58 13.38
CA TYR A 117 -6.40 -7.50 13.50
C TYR A 117 -7.85 -7.93 13.29
N LEU A 118 -8.13 -8.83 12.34
CA LEU A 118 -9.51 -9.18 11.98
C LEU A 118 -9.95 -10.55 12.47
N VAL A 119 -9.07 -11.35 13.08
CA VAL A 119 -9.44 -12.66 13.65
C VAL A 119 -9.13 -12.67 15.15
N GLN A 120 -7.86 -12.51 15.53
CA GLN A 120 -7.45 -12.68 16.94
C GLN A 120 -7.97 -11.57 17.86
N LEU A 121 -7.76 -10.29 17.51
CA LEU A 121 -8.18 -9.17 18.37
C LEU A 121 -9.70 -9.09 18.62
N PRO A 122 -10.57 -9.42 17.64
CA PRO A 122 -12.01 -9.58 17.88
C PRO A 122 -12.41 -10.85 18.66
N GLY A 123 -11.44 -11.67 19.08
CA GLY A 123 -11.67 -12.89 19.87
C GLY A 123 -12.14 -14.10 19.06
N ARG A 124 -11.86 -14.14 17.75
CA ARG A 124 -12.16 -15.29 16.89
C ARG A 124 -10.96 -16.24 16.83
N THR A 125 -11.23 -17.47 16.44
CA THR A 125 -10.22 -18.53 16.23
C THR A 125 -10.29 -19.02 14.80
N SER A 126 -9.19 -19.52 14.28
CA SER A 126 -9.11 -20.09 12.93
C SER A 126 -8.17 -21.29 12.88
N ASP A 127 -8.31 -22.11 11.84
CA ASP A 127 -7.44 -23.28 11.63
C ASP A 127 -5.97 -22.90 11.37
N VAL A 128 -5.69 -21.62 11.09
CA VAL A 128 -4.34 -21.09 10.83
C VAL A 128 -3.71 -20.43 12.06
N ASP A 129 -4.38 -20.42 13.21
CA ASP A 129 -3.85 -19.82 14.45
C ASP A 129 -2.48 -20.40 14.85
N ALA A 130 -2.27 -21.70 14.61
CA ALA A 130 -1.02 -22.38 14.92
C ALA A 130 0.12 -22.07 13.92
N LEU A 131 -0.19 -21.46 12.77
CA LEU A 131 0.76 -21.17 11.69
C LEU A 131 1.27 -19.73 11.73
N ILE A 132 0.62 -18.86 12.51
CA ILE A 132 0.93 -17.44 12.59
C ILE A 132 1.44 -17.12 13.99
N THR A 133 2.73 -16.77 14.08
CA THR A 133 3.28 -16.12 15.27
C THR A 133 3.05 -14.62 15.12
N TRP A 134 2.05 -14.08 15.83
CA TRP A 134 1.72 -12.66 15.84
C TRP A 134 2.20 -12.03 17.16
N ASN A 135 2.80 -10.83 17.07
CA ASN A 135 3.16 -10.01 18.23
C ASN A 135 4.03 -10.76 19.27
N ASP A 136 4.92 -11.63 18.82
CA ASP A 136 6.01 -12.15 19.64
C ASP A 136 7.26 -11.27 19.49
N ASP A 137 7.81 -10.83 20.62
CA ASP A 137 8.91 -9.86 20.65
C ASP A 137 10.13 -10.30 19.82
N ALA A 138 10.40 -11.61 19.77
CA ALA A 138 11.53 -12.17 19.03
C ALA A 138 11.35 -12.08 17.52
N SER A 139 10.16 -12.41 16.99
CA SER A 139 9.85 -12.31 15.56
C SER A 139 9.76 -10.86 15.12
N MET A 140 9.17 -9.98 15.93
CA MET A 140 9.11 -8.54 15.63
C MET A 140 10.52 -7.94 15.56
N ALA A 141 11.39 -8.26 16.52
CA ALA A 141 12.78 -7.81 16.48
C ALA A 141 13.57 -8.34 15.27
N ALA A 142 13.18 -9.50 14.73
CA ALA A 142 13.81 -10.13 13.58
C ALA A 142 13.13 -9.82 12.24
N ASN A 143 12.04 -9.03 12.23
CA ASN A 143 11.14 -8.87 11.08
C ASN A 143 10.76 -10.22 10.43
N ALA A 144 10.47 -11.23 11.25
CA ALA A 144 10.33 -12.61 10.77
C ALA A 144 9.12 -12.83 9.84
N GLU A 145 8.12 -11.93 9.87
CA GLU A 145 7.02 -11.94 8.91
C GLU A 145 7.39 -11.36 7.55
N MET A 146 8.50 -10.61 7.43
CA MET A 146 8.92 -9.95 6.18
C MET A 146 9.75 -10.84 5.24
N TRP A 147 9.92 -12.11 5.57
CA TRP A 147 10.60 -13.11 4.74
C TRP A 147 10.12 -14.53 5.09
N VAL A 148 10.48 -15.49 4.23
CA VAL A 148 10.02 -16.88 4.37
C VAL A 148 11.22 -17.84 4.31
N GLU A 149 11.32 -18.70 5.32
CA GLU A 149 12.33 -19.76 5.37
C GLU A 149 12.16 -20.77 4.23
N ARG A 150 13.25 -21.46 3.87
CA ARG A 150 13.24 -22.52 2.85
C ARG A 150 12.25 -23.66 3.17
N SER A 151 12.00 -23.90 4.46
CA SER A 151 11.15 -24.97 4.99
C SER A 151 9.67 -24.80 4.62
N MET A 152 9.19 -23.56 4.44
CA MET A 152 7.81 -23.25 4.10
C MET A 152 7.74 -22.82 2.63
N SER A 153 7.02 -23.56 1.79
CA SER A 153 6.86 -23.30 0.35
C SER A 153 6.04 -22.04 0.05
N SER A 154 6.20 -21.47 -1.15
CA SER A 154 5.34 -20.36 -1.59
C SER A 154 3.85 -20.71 -1.62
N GLY A 155 3.51 -21.94 -2.02
CA GLY A 155 2.15 -22.45 -2.02
C GLY A 155 1.52 -22.46 -0.61
N GLU A 156 2.29 -22.81 0.42
CA GLU A 156 1.82 -22.75 1.81
C GLU A 156 1.55 -21.32 2.26
N VAL A 157 2.37 -20.34 1.86
CA VAL A 157 2.15 -18.93 2.20
C VAL A 157 0.92 -18.36 1.48
N ILE A 158 0.72 -18.72 0.20
CA ILE A 158 -0.47 -18.32 -0.57
C ILE A 158 -1.73 -18.94 0.04
N ALA A 159 -1.67 -20.22 0.44
CA ALA A 159 -2.77 -20.90 1.12
C ALA A 159 -3.07 -20.29 2.50
N LEU A 160 -2.02 -19.88 3.23
CA LEU A 160 -2.16 -19.16 4.50
C LEU A 160 -2.90 -17.84 4.29
N PHE A 161 -2.44 -17.00 3.37
CA PHE A 161 -3.09 -15.71 3.06
C PHE A 161 -4.57 -15.90 2.66
N THR A 162 -4.86 -16.89 1.81
CA THR A 162 -6.24 -17.19 1.38
C THR A 162 -7.12 -17.67 2.54
N SER A 163 -6.58 -18.51 3.42
CA SER A 163 -7.29 -18.99 4.61
C SER A 163 -7.57 -17.87 5.60
N VAL A 164 -6.60 -16.96 5.81
CA VAL A 164 -6.79 -15.75 6.63
C VAL A 164 -7.90 -14.87 6.04
N GLY A 165 -7.90 -14.63 4.73
CA GLY A 165 -8.94 -13.84 4.06
C GLY A 165 -10.34 -14.43 4.22
N THR A 166 -10.45 -15.77 4.27
CA THR A 166 -11.71 -16.45 4.56
C THR A 166 -12.16 -16.21 6.00
N ALA A 167 -11.24 -16.33 6.97
CA ALA A 167 -11.53 -16.13 8.39
C ALA A 167 -11.85 -14.67 8.75
N SER A 168 -11.13 -13.72 8.16
CA SER A 168 -11.37 -12.28 8.36
C SER A 168 -12.71 -11.85 7.77
N ARG A 169 -13.07 -12.36 6.57
CA ARG A 169 -14.38 -12.15 5.97
C ARG A 169 -15.50 -12.67 6.87
N ALA A 170 -15.38 -13.90 7.37
CA ALA A 170 -16.36 -14.47 8.30
C ALA A 170 -16.52 -13.59 9.55
N THR A 171 -15.43 -13.05 10.09
CA THR A 171 -15.48 -12.14 11.25
C THR A 171 -16.25 -10.86 10.93
N LEU A 172 -16.02 -10.24 9.77
CA LEU A 172 -16.76 -9.06 9.32
C LEU A 172 -18.25 -9.35 9.07
N GLU A 173 -18.59 -10.57 8.66
CA GLU A 173 -19.98 -11.00 8.41
C GLU A 173 -20.73 -11.37 9.70
N GLU A 174 -20.05 -11.85 10.72
CA GLU A 174 -20.69 -12.35 11.94
C GLU A 174 -20.80 -11.30 13.04
N LEU A 175 -19.84 -10.36 13.12
CA LEU A 175 -19.78 -9.37 14.19
C LEU A 175 -20.27 -7.99 13.76
N PRO A 176 -20.95 -7.22 14.63
CA PRO A 176 -21.25 -5.81 14.40
C PRO A 176 -19.98 -4.98 14.15
N LEU A 177 -20.04 -3.96 13.27
CA LEU A 177 -18.88 -3.11 12.97
C LEU A 177 -18.45 -2.23 14.16
N ASP A 178 -19.36 -1.97 15.10
CA ASP A 178 -19.11 -1.26 16.35
C ASP A 178 -18.60 -2.18 17.47
N THR A 179 -18.34 -3.47 17.21
CA THR A 179 -17.75 -4.40 18.18
C THR A 179 -16.47 -3.79 18.76
N PRO A 180 -16.41 -3.55 20.09
CA PRO A 180 -15.25 -2.95 20.73
C PRO A 180 -14.03 -3.88 20.67
N VAL A 181 -12.87 -3.32 20.34
CA VAL A 181 -11.58 -4.02 20.29
C VAL A 181 -10.49 -3.14 20.89
N THR A 182 -9.52 -3.73 21.59
CA THR A 182 -8.34 -3.03 22.10
C THR A 182 -7.10 -3.51 21.36
N VAL A 183 -6.30 -2.56 20.84
CA VAL A 183 -5.01 -2.80 20.16
C VAL A 183 -3.86 -2.37 21.09
N PRO A 184 -3.20 -3.29 21.82
CA PRO A 184 -2.29 -2.92 22.92
C PRO A 184 -1.10 -2.04 22.54
N TRP A 185 -0.58 -2.19 21.31
CA TRP A 185 0.58 -1.46 20.80
C TRP A 185 0.23 -0.10 20.17
N TRP A 186 -1.05 0.22 20.00
CA TRP A 186 -1.46 1.55 19.56
C TRP A 186 -1.33 2.58 20.70
N ARG A 187 -1.17 3.86 20.31
CA ARG A 187 -1.16 4.98 21.25
C ARG A 187 -2.41 4.96 22.15
N ALA A 188 -2.26 5.44 23.39
CA ALA A 188 -3.30 5.34 24.41
C ALA A 188 -4.64 5.97 23.97
N GLU A 189 -4.59 7.03 23.17
CA GLU A 189 -5.76 7.79 22.73
C GLU A 189 -6.55 7.09 21.62
N SER A 190 -5.99 6.06 20.98
CA SER A 190 -6.65 5.35 19.89
C SER A 190 -6.64 3.83 20.02
N ARG A 191 -6.06 3.26 21.09
CA ARG A 191 -5.97 1.81 21.27
C ARG A 191 -7.32 1.12 21.42
N ASP A 192 -8.29 1.79 22.02
CA ASP A 192 -9.66 1.30 22.12
C ASP A 192 -10.42 1.78 20.89
N THR A 193 -10.92 0.82 20.12
CA THR A 193 -11.41 1.01 18.76
C THR A 193 -12.55 0.03 18.46
N THR A 194 -12.98 -0.05 17.21
CA THR A 194 -14.02 -0.98 16.75
C THR A 194 -13.52 -1.86 15.61
N LEU A 195 -14.20 -2.99 15.40
CA LEU A 195 -13.96 -3.89 14.26
C LEU A 195 -13.99 -3.15 12.92
N GLY A 196 -14.93 -2.21 12.73
CA GLY A 196 -15.01 -1.41 11.52
C GLY A 196 -13.75 -0.57 11.27
N LEU A 197 -13.16 0.02 12.32
CA LEU A 197 -11.90 0.76 12.17
C LEU A 197 -10.71 -0.17 11.89
N LEU A 198 -10.70 -1.37 12.49
CA LEU A 198 -9.68 -2.39 12.16
C LEU A 198 -9.79 -2.86 10.71
N ALA A 199 -11.01 -3.01 10.18
CA ALA A 199 -11.22 -3.34 8.77
C ALA A 199 -10.63 -2.26 7.85
N VAL A 200 -10.87 -0.99 8.16
CA VAL A 200 -10.27 0.13 7.41
C VAL A 200 -8.74 0.11 7.50
N HIS A 201 -8.19 -0.15 8.70
CA HIS A 201 -6.73 -0.24 8.90
C HIS A 201 -6.11 -1.33 8.01
N VAL A 202 -6.65 -2.54 8.05
CA VAL A 202 -6.15 -3.66 7.25
C VAL A 202 -6.33 -3.41 5.75
N ILE A 203 -7.47 -2.88 5.31
CA ILE A 203 -7.67 -2.52 3.89
C ILE A 203 -6.60 -1.53 3.41
N ALA A 204 -6.30 -0.51 4.21
CA ALA A 204 -5.28 0.49 3.87
C ALA A 204 -3.89 -0.14 3.77
N GLU A 205 -3.54 -1.01 4.71
CA GLU A 205 -2.26 -1.72 4.75
C GLU A 205 -2.12 -2.69 3.56
N THR A 206 -3.13 -3.53 3.30
CA THR A 206 -3.16 -4.44 2.16
C THR A 206 -3.09 -3.69 0.84
N ALA A 207 -3.84 -2.60 0.67
CA ALA A 207 -3.83 -1.82 -0.57
C ALA A 207 -2.49 -1.11 -0.80
N GLN A 208 -1.85 -0.61 0.26
CA GLN A 208 -0.52 -0.01 0.17
C GLN A 208 0.52 -1.06 -0.27
N HIS A 209 0.50 -2.24 0.33
CA HIS A 209 1.41 -3.32 -0.04
C HIS A 209 1.09 -3.95 -1.40
N ALA A 210 -0.17 -3.97 -1.82
CA ALA A 210 -0.53 -4.36 -3.18
C ALA A 210 0.21 -3.49 -4.22
N GLY A 211 0.20 -2.16 -4.05
CA GLY A 211 0.96 -1.27 -4.93
C GLY A 211 2.47 -1.51 -4.89
N HIS A 212 3.04 -1.81 -3.71
CA HIS A 212 4.45 -2.21 -3.63
C HIS A 212 4.73 -3.50 -4.41
N LEU A 213 3.89 -4.53 -4.24
CA LEU A 213 4.04 -5.81 -4.92
C LEU A 213 3.91 -5.66 -6.45
N GLU A 214 3.01 -4.81 -6.93
CA GLU A 214 2.84 -4.52 -8.36
C GLU A 214 4.10 -3.89 -8.97
N ILE A 215 4.74 -2.93 -8.29
CA ILE A 215 6.01 -2.35 -8.76
C ILE A 215 7.15 -3.37 -8.72
N LEU A 216 7.21 -4.21 -7.69
CA LEU A 216 8.20 -5.29 -7.63
C LEU A 216 7.97 -6.32 -8.74
N ARG A 217 6.71 -6.58 -9.10
CA ARG A 217 6.35 -7.47 -10.20
C ARG A 217 6.76 -6.89 -11.55
N GLU A 218 6.48 -5.60 -11.77
CA GLU A 218 6.89 -4.88 -12.98
C GLU A 218 8.41 -4.96 -13.20
N GLN A 219 9.22 -4.88 -12.13
CA GLN A 219 10.69 -5.04 -12.22
C GLN A 219 11.15 -6.45 -12.62
N LEU A 220 10.32 -7.48 -12.42
CA LEU A 220 10.66 -8.86 -12.74
C LEU A 220 10.32 -9.22 -14.19
N ASP A 221 9.13 -8.86 -14.65
CA ASP A 221 8.61 -9.31 -15.95
C ASP A 221 7.88 -8.23 -16.76
N GLY A 222 7.91 -6.97 -16.31
CA GLY A 222 7.29 -5.83 -17.00
C GLY A 222 5.76 -5.83 -16.96
N ARG A 223 5.12 -6.76 -16.23
CA ARG A 223 3.66 -6.78 -16.11
C ARG A 223 3.18 -5.65 -15.20
N THR A 224 2.24 -4.86 -15.70
CA THR A 224 1.48 -3.89 -14.89
C THR A 224 0.15 -4.51 -14.43
N ALA A 225 -0.44 -3.94 -13.38
CA ALA A 225 -1.67 -4.45 -12.76
C ALA A 225 -2.96 -4.14 -13.52
N THR A 226 -2.91 -3.27 -14.53
CA THR A 226 -4.08 -2.66 -15.17
C THR A 226 -4.32 -3.22 -16.58
N PRO A 227 -5.44 -3.90 -16.85
CA PRO A 227 -5.80 -4.40 -18.18
C PRO A 227 -5.89 -3.29 -19.25
N ASP A 228 -6.18 -2.05 -18.86
CA ASP A 228 -6.25 -0.91 -19.78
C ASP A 228 -4.88 -0.50 -20.38
N ASP A 229 -3.78 -0.99 -19.81
CA ASP A 229 -2.43 -0.76 -20.36
C ASP A 229 -2.14 -1.64 -21.59
N GLU A 230 -2.92 -2.70 -21.82
CA GLU A 230 -2.81 -3.57 -23.00
C GLU A 230 -3.22 -2.87 -24.31
N ALA A 231 -3.89 -1.70 -24.22
CA ALA A 231 -4.31 -0.92 -25.38
C ALA A 231 -3.18 -0.07 -26.01
N ARG A 232 -2.01 0.01 -25.37
CA ARG A 232 -0.86 0.82 -25.81
C ARG A 232 0.26 -0.08 -26.32
N ASP A 233 0.79 0.26 -27.49
CA ASP A 233 1.95 -0.43 -28.05
C ASP A 233 3.27 0.03 -27.40
N GLU A 234 4.34 -0.71 -27.70
CA GLU A 234 5.68 -0.45 -27.18
C GLU A 234 6.20 0.95 -27.57
N ASP A 235 5.88 1.41 -28.79
CA ASP A 235 6.28 2.74 -29.27
C ASP A 235 5.64 3.87 -28.46
N TRP A 236 4.36 3.72 -28.10
CA TRP A 236 3.68 4.67 -27.23
C TRP A 236 4.34 4.73 -25.85
N TRP A 237 4.63 3.57 -25.24
CA TRP A 237 5.27 3.50 -23.93
C TRP A 237 6.67 4.10 -23.94
N ASN A 238 7.49 3.77 -24.95
CA ASN A 238 8.82 4.35 -25.13
C ASN A 238 8.76 5.89 -25.26
N GLY A 239 7.84 6.40 -26.07
CA GLY A 239 7.63 7.84 -26.21
C GLY A 239 7.16 8.52 -24.92
N TYR A 240 6.27 7.85 -24.17
CA TYR A 240 5.77 8.35 -22.89
C TYR A 240 6.86 8.40 -21.81
N VAL A 241 7.65 7.33 -21.67
CA VAL A 241 8.78 7.26 -20.73
C VAL A 241 9.85 8.30 -21.08
N ALA A 242 10.21 8.43 -22.36
CA ALA A 242 11.18 9.44 -22.81
C ALA A 242 10.72 10.87 -22.50
N LYS A 243 9.42 11.15 -22.66
CA LYS A 243 8.85 12.45 -22.28
C LYS A 243 8.98 12.70 -20.78
N ILE A 244 8.61 11.74 -19.92
CA ILE A 244 8.74 11.88 -18.46
C ILE A 244 10.20 12.13 -18.08
N ALA A 245 11.13 11.37 -18.66
CA ALA A 245 12.57 11.53 -18.41
C ALA A 245 13.06 12.92 -18.78
N SER A 246 12.69 13.43 -19.96
CA SER A 246 13.10 14.77 -20.42
C SER A 246 12.58 15.90 -19.51
N GLU A 247 11.37 15.78 -18.97
CA GLU A 247 10.85 16.75 -17.99
C GLU A 247 11.64 16.69 -16.67
N ALA A 248 12.08 15.51 -16.23
CA ALA A 248 12.87 15.33 -15.01
C ALA A 248 14.31 15.84 -15.17
N GLU A 249 14.92 15.66 -16.34
CA GLU A 249 16.27 16.15 -16.69
C GLU A 249 16.41 17.67 -16.50
N HIS A 250 15.29 18.41 -16.58
CA HIS A 250 15.28 19.85 -16.27
C HIS A 250 15.82 20.19 -14.87
N PHE A 251 15.75 19.25 -13.92
CA PHE A 251 16.17 19.44 -12.52
C PHE A 251 17.54 18.81 -12.19
N ALA A 252 18.22 18.21 -13.17
CA ALA A 252 19.50 17.53 -12.99
C ALA A 252 20.71 18.48 -12.97
#